data_AF-A0A957UVE9-F1
#
_entry.id   AF-A0A957UVE9-F1
#
_cell.length_a   1.000
_cell.length_b   1.000
_cell.length_c   1.000
_cell.angle_alpha   90.00
_cell.angle_beta   90.00
_cell.angle_gamma   90.00
#
_symmetry.space_group_name_H-M   'P 1'
#
loop_
_entity.id
_entity.type
_entity.pdbx_description
1 polymer ?
#
loop_
_entity_poly.entity_id
_entity_poly.type
_entity_poly.pdbx_seq_one_letter_code
_entity_poly.pdbx_strand_id
1 'polypeptide(L)' 'ITIIIGAFVIWWTRIASVGTFAVGVASFALFLILAVDQITPWPFAIFGVIALAAVMIALRPNREKLREQKERIITLW' A
#
# COMPACT_ATOMS: atom_id res chain seq x y z
N ILE A 1 -9.55 8.36 2.86
CA ILE A 1 -9.76 7.47 1.69
C ILE A 1 -8.91 6.19 1.76
N THR A 2 -7.62 6.30 2.10
CA THR A 2 -6.67 5.18 2.16
C THR A 2 -7.04 4.09 3.17
N ILE A 3 -7.61 4.45 4.32
CA ILE A 3 -8.12 3.49 5.32
C ILE A 3 -9.24 2.63 4.73
N ILE A 4 -10.16 3.23 3.96
CA ILE A 4 -11.28 2.52 3.34
C ILE A 4 -10.75 1.52 2.30
N ILE A 5 -9.77 1.94 1.50
CA ILE A 5 -9.11 1.06 0.51
C ILE A 5 -8.43 -0.11 1.22
N GLY A 6 -7.67 0.15 2.29
CA GLY A 6 -7.00 -0.89 3.05
C GLY A 6 -7.97 -1.89 3.68
N ALA A 7 -9.02 -1.40 4.33
CA ALA A 7 -10.05 -2.23 4.94
C ALA A 7 -10.78 -3.09 3.89
N PHE A 8 -11.14 -2.51 2.75
CA PHE A 8 -11.80 -3.23 1.65
C PHE A 8 -10.90 -4.33 1.07
N VAL A 9 -9.63 -4.01 0.80
CA VAL A 9 -8.67 -4.98 0.24
C VAL A 9 -8.41 -6.12 1.22
N ILE A 10 -8.27 -5.82 2.51
CA ILE A 10 -8.10 -6.85 3.55
C ILE A 10 -9.34 -7.72 3.66
N TRP A 11 -10.54 -7.14 3.64
CA TRP A 11 -11.80 -7.89 3.69
C TRP A 11 -11.97 -8.82 2.48
N TRP A 12 -11.62 -8.35 1.28
CA TRP A 12 -11.74 -9.11 0.04
C TRP A 12 -10.68 -10.21 -0.09
N THR A 13 -9.41 -9.85 0.10
CA THR A 13 -8.27 -10.76 -0.16
C THR A 13 -7.94 -11.64 1.04
N ARG A 14 -8.36 -11.25 2.25
CA ARG A 14 -7.96 -11.87 3.51
C ARG A 14 -6.44 -11.97 3.67
N ILE A 15 -5.72 -11.02 3.09
CA ILE A 15 -4.26 -10.97 3.11
C ILE A 15 -3.82 -9.57 3.55
N ALA A 16 -3.13 -9.49 4.69
CA ALA A 16 -2.69 -8.22 5.26
C ALA A 16 -1.66 -7.48 4.38
N SER A 17 -0.73 -8.22 3.77
CA SER A 17 0.32 -7.64 2.93
C SER A 17 -0.27 -6.95 1.70
N VAL A 18 -1.25 -7.56 1.04
CA VAL A 18 -1.95 -6.99 -0.12
C VAL A 18 -2.69 -5.71 0.29
N GLY A 19 -3.29 -5.69 1.49
CA GLY A 19 -3.84 -4.47 2.09
C GLY A 19 -2.82 -3.36 2.26
N THR A 20 -1.68 -3.65 2.91
CA THR A 20 -0.60 -2.68 3.12
C THR A 20 -0.04 -2.15 1.79
N PHE A 21 0.11 -3.02 0.80
CA PHE A 21 0.57 -2.62 -0.54
C PHE A 21 -0.43 -1.68 -1.22
N ALA A 22 -1.72 -2.03 -1.22
CA ALA A 22 -2.76 -1.20 -1.82
C ALA A 22 -2.85 0.17 -1.16
N VAL A 23 -2.74 0.24 0.17
CA VAL A 23 -2.70 1.50 0.92
C VAL A 23 -1.48 2.34 0.55
N GLY A 24 -0.30 1.71 0.43
CA GLY A 24 0.93 2.39 0.02
C GLY A 24 0.83 3.00 -1.39
N VAL A 25 0.32 2.22 -2.35
CA VAL A 25 0.10 2.68 -3.73
C VAL A 25 -0.93 3.80 -3.79
N ALA A 26 -2.07 3.65 -3.10
CA ALA A 26 -3.12 4.68 -3.08
C ALA A 26 -2.64 5.98 -2.43
N SER A 27 -1.85 5.89 -1.36
CA SER A 27 -1.27 7.07 -0.69
C SER A 27 -0.28 7.78 -1.59
N PHE A 28 0.59 7.03 -2.28
CA PHE A 28 1.53 7.59 -3.25
C PHE A 28 0.79 8.29 -4.40
N ALA A 29 -0.21 7.64 -4.99
CA ALA A 29 -1.02 8.21 -6.06
C ALA A 29 -1.72 9.50 -5.62
N LEU A 30 -2.26 9.53 -4.40
CA LEU A 30 -2.89 10.73 -3.84
C LEU A 30 -1.89 11.89 -3.71
N PHE A 31 -0.71 11.65 -3.11
CA PHE A 31 0.31 12.69 -2.97
C PHE A 31 0.86 13.16 -4.32
N LEU A 32 0.94 12.28 -5.31
CA LEU A 32 1.34 12.64 -6.67
C LEU A 32 0.32 13.59 -7.31
N ILE A 33 -0.98 13.26 -7.24
CA ILE A 33 -2.05 14.10 -7.80
C ILE A 33 -2.07 15.47 -7.10
N LEU A 34 -2.01 15.48 -5.77
CA LEU A 34 -2.02 16.73 -5.00
C LEU A 34 -0.80 17.62 -5.26
N ALA A 35 0.35 17.02 -5.59
CA ALA A 35 1.55 17.76 -5.96
C ALA A 35 1.45 18.32 -7.39
N VAL A 36 0.87 17.57 -8.33
CA VAL A 36 0.62 18.04 -9.71
C VAL A 36 -0.35 19.21 -9.72
N ASP A 37 -1.41 19.16 -8.91
CA ASP A 37 -2.40 20.24 -8.77
C ASP A 37 -1.88 21.44 -7.95
N GLN A 38 -0.60 21.41 -7.52
CA GLN A 38 0.03 22.43 -6.66
C GLN A 38 -0.68 22.71 -5.32
N ILE A 39 -1.56 21.81 -4.89
CA ILE A 39 -2.30 21.90 -3.62
C ILE A 39 -1.34 21.60 -2.46
N THR A 40 -0.43 20.65 -2.64
CA THR A 40 0.58 20.28 -1.63
C THR A 40 2.00 20.51 -2.13
N PRO A 41 2.93 20.93 -1.24
CA PRO A 41 4.34 21.06 -1.57
C PRO A 41 4.97 19.77 -2.13
N TRP A 42 5.88 19.92 -3.09
CA TRP A 42 6.65 18.83 -3.70
C TRP A 42 7.33 17.83 -2.72
N PRO A 43 7.80 18.24 -1.52
CA PRO A 43 8.33 17.29 -0.54
C PRO A 43 7.36 16.15 -0.17
N PHE A 44 6.04 16.37 -0.24
CA PHE A 44 5.06 15.31 0.02
C PHE A 44 5.03 14.25 -1.08
N ALA A 45 5.27 14.63 -2.34
CA ALA A 45 5.41 13.65 -3.43
C ALA A 45 6.66 12.78 -3.22
N ILE A 46 7.78 13.39 -2.83
CA ILE A 46 9.03 12.69 -2.50
C ILE A 46 8.80 11.73 -1.32
N PHE A 47 8.10 12.20 -0.28
CA PHE A 47 7.70 11.36 0.84
C PHE A 47 6.86 10.16 0.38
N GLY A 48 5.92 10.36 -0.53
CA GLY A 48 5.13 9.28 -1.13
C GLY A 48 6.00 8.24 -1.85
N VAL A 49 7.00 8.67 -2.62
CA VAL A 49 7.96 7.77 -3.28
C VAL A 49 8.75 6.96 -2.26
N ILE A 50 9.29 7.63 -1.22
CA ILE A 50 10.07 6.98 -0.17
C ILE A 50 9.22 5.97 0.60
N ALA A 51 7.98 6.34 0.94
CA ALA A 51 7.04 5.46 1.62
C ALA A 51 6.71 4.22 0.76
N LEU A 52 6.46 4.39 -0.54
CA LEU A 52 6.21 3.27 -1.44
C LEU A 52 7.44 2.36 -1.56
N ALA A 53 8.64 2.92 -1.66
CA ALA A 53 9.88 2.15 -1.68
C ALA A 53 10.08 1.35 -0.38
N ALA A 54 9.84 1.97 0.77
CA ALA A 54 9.90 1.31 2.08
C ALA A 54 8.89 0.15 2.17
N VAL A 55 7.66 0.35 1.70
CA VAL A 55 6.63 -0.71 1.64
C VAL A 55 7.08 -1.84 0.71
N MET A 56 7.60 -1.54 -0.47
CA MET A 56 8.10 -2.57 -1.40
C MET A 56 9.25 -3.40 -0.81
N ILE A 57 10.16 -2.75 -0.08
CA ILE A 57 11.27 -3.45 0.60
C ILE A 57 10.72 -4.32 1.74
N ALA A 58 9.83 -3.77 2.57
CA ALA A 58 9.22 -4.49 3.69
C ALA A 58 8.40 -5.71 3.23
N LEU A 59 7.73 -5.62 2.07
CA LEU A 59 6.94 -6.71 1.52
C LEU A 59 7.73 -7.71 0.68
N ARG A 60 9.03 -7.50 0.44
CA ARG A 60 9.87 -8.42 -0.32
C ARG A 60 9.73 -9.90 0.12
N PRO A 61 9.85 -10.26 1.41
CA PRO A 61 9.66 -11.64 1.86
C PRO A 61 8.21 -12.13 1.74
N ASN A 62 7.23 -11.23 1.81
CA ASN A 62 5.82 -11.56 1.62
C ASN A 62 5.48 -11.81 0.15
N ARG A 63 6.11 -11.11 -0.80
CA ARG A 63 5.94 -11.34 -2.24
C ARG A 63 6.44 -12.71 -2.67
N GLU A 64 7.53 -13.19 -2.08
CA GLU A 64 8.03 -14.55 -2.30
C GLU A 64 7.02 -15.59 -1.77
N LYS A 65 6.48 -15.38 -0.57
CA LYS A 65 5.43 -16.25 0.00
C LYS A 65 4.11 -16.21 -0.78
N LEU A 66 3.73 -15.05 -1.33
CA LEU A 66 2.59 -14.89 -2.25
C LEU A 66 2.79 -15.72 -3.52
N ARG A 67 3.98 -15.62 -4.12
CA ARG A 67 4.33 -16.39 -5.32
C ARG A 67 4.32 -17.89 -5.05
N GLU A 68 4.70 -18.30 -3.85
CA GLU A 68 4.63 -19.68 -3.39
C GLU A 68 3.23 -20.12 -2.91
N GLN A 69 2.22 -19.24 -2.93
CA GLN A 69 0.87 -19.46 -2.37
C GLN A 69 0.88 -19.91 -0.89
N LYS A 70 1.97 -19.67 -0.16
CA LYS A 70 2.11 -19.99 1.27
C LYS A 70 1.77 -18.81 2.18
N GLU A 71 1.24 -17.74 1.61
CA GLU A 71 0.98 -16.55 2.40
C GLU A 71 -0.14 -16.79 3.42
N ARG A 72 0.05 -16.25 4.63
CA ARG A 72 -0.86 -16.49 5.74
C ARG A 72 -2.15 -15.71 5.51
N ILE A 73 -3.22 -16.43 5.24
CA ILE A 73 -4.58 -15.90 5.18
C ILE A 73 -5.02 -15.50 6.59
N ILE A 74 -5.43 -14.26 6.77
CA ILE A 74 -6.01 -13.77 8.02
C ILE A 74 -7.50 -14.12 8.08
N THR A 75 -7.93 -14.70 9.19
CA THR A 75 -9.33 -14.97 9.47
C THR A 75 -9.92 -13.74 10.15
N LEU A 76 -10.82 -13.05 9.46
CA LEU A 76 -11.66 -12.00 10.02
C LEU A 76 -12.96 -12.68 10.45
N TRP A 77 -13.08 -12.96 11.76
CA TRP A 77 -14.32 -13.40 12.39
C TRP A 77 -14.97 -12.21 13.08
#